data_AF-A0A1H7H018-F1
#
_entry.id   AF-A0A1H7H018-F1
#
_cell.length_a   1.000
_cell.length_b   1.000
_cell.length_c   1.000
_cell.angle_alpha   90.00
_cell.angle_beta   90.00
_cell.angle_gamma   90.00
#
_symmetry.space_group_name_H-M   'P 1'
#
loop_
_entity.id
_entity.type
_entity.pdbx_description
1 polymer ?
#
loop_
_entity_poly.entity_id
_entity_poly.type
_entity_poly.pdbx_seq_one_letter_code
_entity_poly.pdbx_strand_id
1 'polypeptide(L)'
;MKYSINLFGFMVDCDFKIDGENLGIEIPEENQKALKQYLIRVLPKYGREASIESSLDTLVKLALDAEKSLDGRMVEPKLKLPYEFQPEIKEKLIEAAALQEMSATQLLIRIIENKYQEIMGE
;
A
#
# COMPACT_ATOMS: atom_id res chain seq x y z
N MET A 1 -10.37 -16.51 -8.83
CA MET A 1 -10.87 -15.14 -9.10
C MET A 1 -9.81 -14.17 -8.61
N LYS A 2 -9.57 -13.05 -9.29
CA LYS A 2 -8.61 -12.04 -8.82
C LYS A 2 -9.27 -11.17 -7.76
N TYR A 3 -8.61 -11.02 -6.63
CA TYR A 3 -9.07 -10.22 -5.50
C TYR A 3 -7.94 -9.30 -5.05
N SER A 4 -8.19 -8.00 -4.95
CA SER A 4 -7.17 -7.05 -4.51
C SER A 4 -7.35 -6.75 -3.02
N ILE A 5 -6.28 -6.89 -2.24
CA ILE A 5 -6.25 -6.49 -0.83
C ILE A 5 -5.67 -5.07 -0.76
N ASN A 6 -6.33 -4.20 0.00
CA ASN A 6 -5.80 -2.88 0.35
C ASN A 6 -5.28 -2.91 1.78
N LEU A 7 -3.98 -2.64 1.97
CA LEU A 7 -3.35 -2.48 3.27
C LEU A 7 -2.65 -1.12 3.30
N PHE A 8 -3.09 -0.19 4.14
CA PHE A 8 -2.54 1.16 4.26
C PHE A 8 -2.54 1.98 2.95
N GLY A 9 -3.47 1.69 2.03
CA GLY A 9 -3.54 2.32 0.71
C GLY A 9 -2.70 1.61 -0.36
N PHE A 10 -1.93 0.59 0.01
CA PHE A 10 -1.22 -0.27 -0.94
C PHE A 10 -2.14 -1.38 -1.42
N MET A 11 -2.41 -1.40 -2.72
CA MET A 11 -3.21 -2.43 -3.37
C MET A 11 -2.32 -3.56 -3.85
N VAL A 12 -2.62 -4.78 -3.43
CA VAL A 12 -1.96 -5.99 -3.93
C VAL A 12 -2.98 -6.91 -4.55
N ASP A 13 -2.68 -7.39 -5.77
CA ASP A 13 -3.51 -8.39 -6.43
C ASP A 13 -3.18 -9.78 -5.90
N CYS A 14 -4.24 -10.52 -5.54
CA CYS A 14 -4.18 -11.87 -5.03
C CYS A 14 -5.06 -12.81 -5.85
N ASP A 15 -4.68 -14.08 -5.87
CA ASP A 15 -5.45 -15.16 -6.46
C ASP A 15 -6.24 -15.87 -5.37
N PHE A 16 -7.55 -15.96 -5.61
CA PHE A 16 -8.46 -16.69 -4.73
C PHE A 16 -8.49 -18.16 -5.15
N LYS A 17 -8.02 -19.05 -4.27
CA LYS A 17 -8.05 -20.51 -4.44
C LYS A 17 -9.09 -21.12 -3.50
N ILE A 18 -9.91 -22.00 -4.05
CA ILE A 18 -10.82 -22.85 -3.29
C ILE A 18 -10.30 -24.26 -3.44
N ASP A 19 -9.85 -24.85 -2.35
CA ASP A 19 -9.32 -26.22 -2.31
C ASP A 19 -10.17 -27.05 -1.35
N GLY A 20 -11.18 -27.74 -1.90
CA GLY A 20 -12.20 -28.43 -1.12
C GLY A 20 -13.04 -27.48 -0.26
N GLU A 21 -12.97 -27.65 1.06
CA GLU A 21 -13.63 -26.75 2.04
C GLU A 21 -12.74 -25.57 2.47
N ASN A 22 -11.50 -25.48 1.98
CA ASN A 22 -10.57 -24.43 2.36
C ASN A 22 -10.58 -23.28 1.33
N LEU A 23 -10.85 -22.07 1.84
CA LEU A 23 -10.71 -20.81 1.11
C LEU A 23 -9.31 -20.24 1.40
N GLY A 24 -8.46 -20.24 0.38
CA GLY A 24 -7.10 -19.71 0.45
C GLY A 24 -6.93 -18.48 -0.44
N ILE A 25 -6.18 -17.50 0.05
CA ILE A 25 -5.71 -16.38 -0.77
C ILE A 25 -4.23 -16.60 -1.03
N GLU A 26 -3.85 -16.64 -2.29
CA GLU A 26 -2.47 -16.79 -2.72
C GLU A 26 -1.99 -15.47 -3.30
N ILE A 27 -0.85 -14.98 -2.84
CA ILE A 27 -0.23 -13.76 -3.36
C ILE A 27 0.88 -14.21 -4.31
N PRO A 28 0.92 -13.77 -5.58
CA PRO A 28 2.02 -14.08 -6.50
C PRO A 28 3.39 -13.71 -5.90
N GLU A 29 4.45 -14.47 -6.17
CA GLU A 29 5.78 -14.25 -5.54
C GLU A 29 6.31 -12.82 -5.72
N GLU A 30 6.11 -12.23 -6.89
CA GLU A 30 6.49 -10.84 -7.18
C GLU A 30 5.80 -9.85 -6.23
N ASN A 31 4.51 -10.09 -5.98
CA ASN A 31 3.67 -9.29 -5.09
C ASN A 31 3.99 -9.55 -3.62
N GLN A 32 4.41 -10.77 -3.25
CA GLN A 32 4.82 -11.09 -1.88
C GLN A 32 6.05 -10.27 -1.45
N LYS A 33 7.05 -10.15 -2.32
CA LYS A 33 8.28 -9.39 -2.04
C LYS A 33 7.97 -7.90 -1.88
N ALA A 34 7.19 -7.34 -2.80
CA ALA A 34 6.77 -5.94 -2.76
C ALA A 34 5.96 -5.63 -1.50
N LEU A 35 4.96 -6.46 -1.18
CA LEU A 35 4.12 -6.30 0.01
C LEU A 35 4.95 -6.42 1.30
N LYS A 36 5.88 -7.38 1.37
CA LYS A 36 6.77 -7.54 2.54
C LYS A 36 7.59 -6.28 2.79
N GLN A 37 8.25 -5.76 1.75
CA GLN A 37 9.06 -4.54 1.87
C GLN A 37 8.23 -3.32 2.26
N TYR A 38 7.02 -3.20 1.71
CA TYR A 38 6.08 -2.15 2.05
C TYR A 38 5.69 -2.20 3.53
N LEU A 39 5.24 -3.37 4.02
CA LEU A 39 4.76 -3.53 5.39
C LEU A 39 5.86 -3.28 6.43
N ILE A 40 7.11 -3.70 6.16
CA ILE A 40 8.25 -3.42 7.03
C ILE A 40 8.48 -1.91 7.23
N ARG A 41 8.21 -1.10 6.20
CA ARG A 41 8.37 0.37 6.26
C ARG A 41 7.19 1.07 6.95
N VAL A 42 6.00 0.51 6.81
CA VAL A 42 4.75 1.17 7.21
C VAL A 42 4.35 0.83 8.64
N LEU A 43 4.48 -0.43 9.05
CA LEU A 43 4.11 -0.90 10.39
C LEU A 43 4.78 -0.14 11.55
N PRO A 44 6.08 0.22 11.48
CA PRO A 44 6.73 0.99 12.54
C PRO A 44 6.10 2.38 12.74
N LYS A 45 5.53 2.98 11.69
CA LYS A 45 4.84 4.28 11.79
C LYS A 45 3.56 4.20 12.63
N TYR A 46 3.02 3.00 12.78
CA TYR A 46 1.83 2.70 13.58
C TYR A 46 2.19 1.99 14.90
N GLY A 47 3.46 2.05 15.32
CA GLY A 47 3.92 1.49 16.58
C GLY A 47 4.04 -0.04 16.60
N ARG A 48 4.08 -0.68 15.42
CA ARG A 48 4.27 -2.14 15.31
C ARG A 48 5.69 -2.45 14.89
N GLU A 49 6.36 -3.31 15.64
CA GLU A 49 7.67 -3.80 15.27
C GLU A 49 7.55 -4.72 14.05
N ALA A 50 8.20 -4.33 12.96
CA ALA A 50 8.29 -5.12 11.74
C ALA A 50 9.75 -5.28 11.36
N SER A 51 10.21 -6.54 11.26
CA SER A 51 11.58 -6.88 10.89
C SER A 51 11.60 -7.56 9.52
N ILE A 52 12.75 -7.48 8.86
CA ILE A 52 13.03 -8.23 7.62
C ILE A 52 12.92 -9.74 7.84
N GLU A 53 13.20 -10.19 9.07
CA GLU A 53 13.09 -11.60 9.47
C GLU A 53 11.64 -12.06 9.69
N SER A 54 10.70 -11.13 9.82
CA SER A 54 9.28 -11.46 9.98
C SER A 54 8.74 -12.15 8.71
N SER A 55 7.90 -13.18 8.91
CA SER A 55 7.16 -13.80 7.80
C SER A 55 6.13 -12.83 7.24
N LEU A 56 5.76 -13.00 5.97
CA LEU A 56 4.74 -12.17 5.33
C LEU A 56 3.39 -12.28 6.05
N ASP A 57 3.00 -13.50 6.46
CA ASP A 57 1.79 -13.75 7.25
C ASP A 57 1.75 -12.93 8.55
N THR A 58 2.86 -12.89 9.29
CA THR A 58 2.96 -12.09 10.52
C THR A 58 2.82 -10.60 10.22
N LEU A 59 3.47 -10.11 9.17
CA LEU A 59 3.38 -8.70 8.76
C LEU A 59 1.95 -8.31 8.33
N VAL A 60 1.26 -9.18 7.59
CA VAL A 60 -0.14 -8.96 7.20
C VAL A 60 -1.06 -8.95 8.41
N LYS A 61 -0.87 -9.87 9.37
CA LYS A 61 -1.64 -9.88 10.63
C LYS A 61 -1.42 -8.61 11.44
N LEU A 62 -0.18 -8.14 11.55
CA LEU A 62 0.15 -6.87 12.20
C LEU A 62 -0.49 -5.67 11.48
N ALA A 63 -0.56 -5.71 10.15
CA ALA A 63 -1.19 -4.67 9.35
C ALA A 63 -2.69 -4.59 9.62
N LEU A 64 -3.38 -5.73 9.59
CA LEU A 64 -4.81 -5.81 9.89
C LEU A 64 -5.12 -5.40 11.33
N ASP A 65 -4.27 -5.78 12.30
CA ASP A 65 -4.44 -5.37 13.70
C ASP A 65 -4.24 -3.86 13.88
N ALA A 66 -3.22 -3.29 13.23
CA ALA A 66 -2.98 -1.86 13.22
C ALA A 66 -4.16 -1.09 12.57
N GLU A 67 -4.67 -1.54 11.43
CA GLU A 67 -5.84 -0.93 10.77
C GLU A 67 -7.11 -1.03 11.62
N LYS A 68 -7.32 -2.11 12.37
CA LYS A 68 -8.45 -2.22 13.31
C LYS A 68 -8.31 -1.31 14.53
N SER A 69 -7.09 -1.09 15.00
CA SER A 69 -6.81 -0.18 16.12
C SER A 69 -6.89 1.30 15.73
N LEU A 70 -6.75 1.60 14.43
CA LEU A 70 -7.02 2.89 13.84
C LEU A 70 -8.51 2.96 13.57
N ASP A 71 -9.26 3.63 14.44
CA ASP A 71 -10.72 3.79 14.41
C ASP A 71 -11.22 4.54 13.13
N GLY A 72 -10.97 3.99 11.95
CA GLY A 72 -11.22 4.55 10.62
C GLY A 72 -10.37 5.75 10.23
N ARG A 73 -9.43 6.21 11.06
CA ARG A 73 -8.61 7.39 10.79
C ARG A 73 -7.19 7.01 10.42
N MET A 74 -6.96 6.71 9.15
CA MET A 74 -5.63 6.92 8.57
C MET A 74 -5.29 8.39 8.81
N VAL A 75 -4.39 8.65 9.77
CA VAL A 75 -4.05 10.01 10.14
C VAL A 75 -3.36 10.61 8.92
N GLU A 76 -4.06 11.54 8.27
CA GLU A 76 -3.51 12.31 7.18
C GLU A 76 -2.15 12.88 7.63
N PRO A 77 -1.06 12.67 6.87
CA PRO A 77 0.26 13.11 7.28
C PRO A 77 0.23 14.62 7.53
N LYS A 78 0.40 15.01 8.80
CA LYS A 78 0.43 16.43 9.23
C LYS A 78 1.68 17.17 8.74
N LEU A 79 2.64 16.46 8.16
CA LEU A 79 3.83 17.05 7.59
C LEU A 79 3.43 17.73 6.29
N LYS A 80 3.32 19.06 6.31
CA LYS A 80 3.25 19.83 5.07
C LYS A 80 4.52 19.53 4.28
N LEU A 81 4.37 19.05 3.05
CA LEU A 81 5.49 18.92 2.14
C LEU A 81 6.16 20.31 2.02
N PRO A 82 7.50 20.40 2.13
CA PRO A 82 8.22 21.69 2.08
C PRO A 82 8.07 22.42 0.74
N TYR A 83 7.44 21.78 -0.24
CA TYR A 83 7.11 22.33 -1.54
C TYR A 83 5.61 22.23 -1.73
N GLU A 84 4.93 23.37 -1.79
CA GLU A 84 3.56 23.42 -2.33
C GLU A 84 3.65 23.14 -3.83
N PHE A 85 2.85 22.18 -4.31
CA PHE A 85 2.69 21.99 -5.74
C PHE A 85 2.19 23.30 -6.34
N GLN A 86 2.81 23.72 -7.45
CA GLN A 86 2.24 24.80 -8.25
C GLN A 86 0.78 24.46 -8.58
N PRO A 87 -0.15 25.42 -8.52
CA PRO A 87 -1.59 25.17 -8.72
C PRO A 87 -1.87 24.35 -9.99
N GLU A 88 -1.17 24.66 -11.08
CA GLU A 88 -1.27 23.97 -12.37
C GLU A 88 -0.91 22.48 -12.28
N ILE A 89 0.09 22.11 -11.48
CA ILE A 89 0.50 20.71 -11.27
C ILE A 89 -0.55 19.99 -10.43
N LYS A 90 -1.10 20.68 -9.42
CA LYS A 90 -2.15 20.14 -8.56
C LYS A 90 -3.42 19.84 -9.35
N GLU A 91 -3.84 20.75 -10.24
CA GLU A 91 -5.00 20.56 -11.12
C GLU A 91 -4.80 19.36 -12.04
N LYS A 92 -3.64 19.27 -12.72
CA LYS A 92 -3.33 18.12 -13.59
C LYS A 92 -3.29 16.80 -12.84
N LEU A 93 -2.80 16.79 -11.59
CA LEU A 93 -2.80 15.59 -10.75
C LEU A 93 -4.23 15.14 -10.42
N ILE A 94 -5.13 16.09 -10.13
CA ILE A 94 -6.54 15.80 -9.85
C ILE A 94 -7.24 15.27 -11.11
N GLU A 95 -7.03 15.89 -12.27
CA GLU A 95 -7.59 15.44 -13.54
C GLU A 95 -7.11 14.02 -13.90
N ALA A 96 -5.81 13.76 -13.79
CA ALA A 96 -5.23 12.45 -14.08
C ALA A 96 -5.71 11.36 -13.11
N ALA A 97 -5.99 11.72 -11.85
CA ALA A 97 -6.52 10.80 -10.85
C ALA A 97 -8.00 10.49 -11.11
N ALA A 98 -8.77 11.50 -11.52
CA ALA A 98 -10.18 11.35 -11.90
C ALA A 98 -10.35 10.41 -13.11
N LEU A 99 -9.46 10.48 -14.11
CA LEU A 99 -9.45 9.57 -15.26
C LEU A 99 -9.19 8.09 -14.87
N GLN A 100 -8.60 7.85 -13.70
CA GLN A 100 -8.26 6.52 -13.20
C GLN A 100 -9.11 6.11 -11.98
N GLU A 101 -10.22 6.82 -11.73
CA GLU A 101 -11.15 6.56 -10.62
C GLU A 101 -10.48 6.43 -9.25
N MET A 102 -9.42 7.23 -9.00
CA MET A 102 -8.69 7.24 -7.72
C MET A 102 -8.48 8.66 -7.20
N SER A 103 -8.14 8.79 -5.92
CA SER A 103 -7.80 10.10 -5.35
C SER A 103 -6.44 10.61 -5.84
N ALA A 104 -6.27 11.93 -5.92
CA ALA A 104 -5.00 12.56 -6.27
C ALA A 104 -3.84 12.10 -5.36
N THR A 105 -4.13 11.86 -4.08
CA THR A 105 -3.16 11.32 -3.11
C THR A 105 -2.72 9.91 -3.48
N GLN A 106 -3.66 9.02 -3.83
CA GLN A 106 -3.35 7.65 -4.26
C GLN A 106 -2.52 7.64 -5.55
N LEU A 107 -2.86 8.50 -6.51
CA LEU A 107 -2.09 8.65 -7.74
C LEU A 107 -0.65 9.12 -7.43
N LEU A 108 -0.51 10.10 -6.53
CA LEU A 108 0.81 10.61 -6.14
C LEU A 108 1.67 9.53 -5.48
N ILE A 109 1.09 8.75 -4.58
CA ILE A 109 1.78 7.60 -3.94
C ILE A 109 2.26 6.63 -5.02
N ARG A 110 1.38 6.24 -5.95
CA ARG A 110 1.71 5.32 -7.04
C ARG A 110 2.84 5.84 -7.94
N ILE A 111 2.85 7.13 -8.25
CA ILE A 111 3.93 7.77 -9.04
C ILE A 111 5.26 7.69 -8.29
N ILE A 112 5.26 8.00 -6.99
CA ILE A 112 6.46 7.93 -6.14
C ILE A 112 6.98 6.49 -6.08
N GLU A 113 6.09 5.51 -5.88
CA GLU A 113 6.46 4.09 -5.82
C GLU A 113 7.04 3.61 -7.15
N ASN A 114 6.40 3.92 -8.28
CA ASN A 114 6.92 3.59 -9.60
C ASN A 114 8.30 4.20 -9.84
N LYS A 115 8.49 5.49 -9.49
CA LYS A 115 9.77 6.16 -9.68
C LYS A 115 10.86 5.60 -8.77
N TYR A 116 10.50 5.24 -7.55
CA TYR A 116 11.42 4.57 -6.62
C TYR A 116 11.84 3.20 -7.16
N GLN A 117 10.92 2.40 -7.68
CA GLN A 117 11.25 1.11 -8.31
C GLN A 117 12.11 1.28 -9.56
N GLU A 118 11.88 2.31 -10.38
CA GLU A 118 12.72 2.61 -11.54
C GLU A 118 14.18 2.95 -11.16
N ILE A 119 14.38 3.63 -10.03
CA ILE A 119 15.72 4.09 -9.58
C ILE A 119 16.44 3.02 -8.75
N MET A 120 15.70 2.30 -7.90
CA MET A 120 16.25 1.36 -6.92
C MET A 120 16.09 -0.11 -7.33
N GLY A 121 15.31 -0.38 -8.38
CA GLY A 121 15.17 -1.69 -8.99
C GLY A 121 16.23 -1.90 -10.07
N GLU A 122 17.04 -2.95 -9.91
CA GLU A 122 17.41 -3.81 -11.04
C GLU A 122 16.16 -4.52 -11.57
#